data_AF-A0A094AGZ3-F1
#
_entry.id   AF-A0A094AGZ3-F1
#
_cell.length_a   1.000
_cell.length_b   1.000
_cell.length_c   1.000
_cell.angle_alpha   90.00
_cell.angle_beta   90.00
_cell.angle_gamma   90.00
#
_symmetry.space_group_name_H-M   'P 1'
#
loop_
_entity.id
_entity.type
_entity.pdbx_description
1 polymer ?
#
loop_
_entity_poly.entity_id
_entity_poly.type
_entity_poly.pdbx_seq_one_letter_code
_entity_poly.pdbx_strand_id
1 'polypeptide(L)'
;MAIHAPSPPSDSWASPLSIDLLLKVANVTFLHPFVAWMIPLCLRAQVYPWTSTVMQSAILYASVLTLLFFLDIMNRQVAYSKPRVVDLGEEVIVITGGASGLGLLVAEVYGMRGATVAVLDVMELEAGEARGVTVYKCDVGDAAQVAKVAAQIERELGTPTILINNAGVVNGSALIDTSIEQIQRSISVNLLAHFYTLKAFLPGMIRAGHGTIVTVSSVIGITGAAQLTDYAASKAGHAAVRGGADAESVFGAGGGAGGCGEGDY
;
A
#
# COMPACT_ATOMS: atom_id res chain seq x y z
N MET A 1 -37.77 -19.93 -33.47
CA MET A 1 -37.25 -18.65 -34.00
C MET A 1 -36.04 -18.29 -33.16
N ALA A 2 -34.84 -18.68 -33.59
CA ALA A 2 -33.61 -18.47 -32.82
C ALA A 2 -33.15 -17.01 -33.00
N ILE A 3 -33.15 -16.27 -31.91
CA ILE A 3 -32.66 -14.89 -31.84
C ILE A 3 -31.14 -14.95 -31.86
N HIS A 4 -30.54 -14.55 -32.99
CA HIS A 4 -29.10 -14.45 -33.16
C HIS A 4 -28.62 -13.25 -32.31
N ALA A 5 -27.98 -13.52 -31.17
CA ALA A 5 -27.34 -12.47 -30.39
C ALA A 5 -26.17 -11.88 -31.20
N PRO A 6 -26.03 -10.55 -31.31
CA PRO A 6 -24.89 -9.95 -31.99
C PRO A 6 -23.60 -10.35 -31.26
N SER A 7 -22.58 -10.73 -32.03
CA SER A 7 -21.24 -10.98 -31.51
C SER A 7 -20.71 -9.72 -30.78
N PRO A 8 -20.00 -9.88 -29.65
CA PRO A 8 -19.41 -8.74 -28.96
C PRO A 8 -18.47 -8.00 -29.91
N PRO A 9 -18.42 -6.65 -29.87
CA PRO A 9 -17.49 -5.90 -30.69
C PRO A 9 -16.07 -6.40 -30.40
N SER A 10 -15.32 -6.75 -31.45
CA SER A 10 -13.91 -7.10 -31.29
C SER A 10 -13.20 -5.87 -30.75
N ASP A 11 -12.74 -5.93 -29.49
CA ASP A 11 -11.94 -4.85 -28.92
C ASP A 11 -10.81 -4.52 -29.87
N SER A 12 -10.75 -3.26 -30.33
CA SER A 12 -9.67 -2.81 -31.20
C SER A 12 -8.37 -3.05 -30.46
N TRP A 13 -7.35 -3.61 -31.13
CA TRP A 13 -6.03 -3.86 -30.56
C TRP A 13 -5.37 -2.62 -29.91
N ALA A 14 -5.86 -1.43 -30.23
CA ALA A 14 -5.44 -0.14 -29.67
C ALA A 14 -6.23 0.33 -28.44
N SER A 15 -7.26 -0.40 -27.98
CA SER A 15 -8.03 -0.06 -26.77
C SER A 15 -7.19 0.08 -25.48
N PRO A 16 -6.03 -0.61 -25.31
CA PRO A 16 -5.17 -0.41 -24.15
C PRO A 16 -4.22 0.80 -24.27
N LEU A 17 -4.09 1.40 -25.46
CA LEU A 17 -3.14 2.49 -25.72
C LEU A 17 -3.75 3.84 -25.31
N SER A 18 -3.71 4.12 -24.01
CA SER A 18 -4.04 5.46 -23.50
C SER A 18 -2.84 6.41 -23.59
N ILE A 19 -3.11 7.71 -23.70
CA ILE A 19 -2.09 8.76 -23.63
C ILE A 19 -1.32 8.65 -22.30
N ASP A 20 -2.00 8.32 -21.21
CA ASP A 20 -1.39 8.09 -19.91
C ASP A 20 -0.39 6.93 -19.90
N LEU A 21 -0.71 5.83 -20.59
CA LEU A 21 0.21 4.71 -20.75
C LEU A 21 1.46 5.13 -21.53
N LEU A 22 1.27 5.87 -22.62
CA LEU A 22 2.38 6.39 -23.44
C LEU A 22 3.27 7.35 -22.64
N LEU A 23 2.69 8.26 -21.88
CA LEU A 23 3.41 9.19 -21.01
C LEU A 23 4.16 8.46 -19.90
N LYS A 24 3.53 7.46 -19.26
CA LYS A 24 4.17 6.65 -18.22
C LYS A 24 5.36 5.86 -18.77
N VAL A 25 5.20 5.22 -19.93
CA VAL A 25 6.29 4.50 -20.61
C VAL A 25 7.40 5.46 -21.00
N ALA A 26 7.08 6.62 -21.59
CA ALA A 26 8.06 7.63 -21.96
C ALA A 26 8.84 8.16 -20.74
N ASN A 27 8.16 8.34 -19.60
CA ASN A 27 8.79 8.84 -18.39
C ASN A 27 9.74 7.81 -17.75
N VAL A 28 9.39 6.52 -17.83
CA VAL A 28 10.22 5.41 -17.32
C VAL A 28 11.40 5.09 -18.25
N THR A 29 11.26 5.36 -19.55
CA THR A 29 12.28 5.01 -20.57
C THR A 29 13.08 6.23 -21.03
N PHE A 30 12.48 7.10 -21.85
CA PHE A 30 13.19 8.20 -22.53
C PHE A 30 13.49 9.41 -21.65
N LEU A 31 12.69 9.65 -20.60
CA LEU A 31 12.88 10.79 -19.69
C LEU A 31 13.68 10.42 -18.42
N HIS A 32 14.14 9.18 -18.30
CA HIS A 32 14.95 8.77 -17.16
C HIS A 32 16.37 9.37 -17.26
N PRO A 33 16.95 9.94 -16.19
CA PRO A 33 18.29 10.57 -16.22
C PRO A 33 19.36 9.67 -16.83
N PHE A 34 19.34 8.37 -16.50
CA PHE A 34 20.25 7.38 -17.05
C PHE A 34 20.22 7.31 -18.58
N VAL A 35 19.03 7.29 -19.18
CA VAL A 35 18.86 7.22 -20.64
C VAL A 35 19.18 8.57 -21.28
N ALA A 36 18.85 9.68 -20.61
CA ALA A 36 19.20 11.01 -21.08
C ALA A 36 20.72 11.21 -21.20
N TRP A 37 21.51 10.68 -20.26
CA TRP A 37 22.97 10.72 -20.33
C TRP A 37 23.59 9.79 -21.39
N MET A 38 22.86 8.79 -21.89
CA MET A 38 23.33 7.99 -23.02
C MET A 38 23.46 8.82 -24.31
N ILE A 39 22.64 9.87 -24.49
CA ILE A 39 22.66 10.72 -25.67
C ILE A 39 24.01 11.46 -25.83
N PRO A 40 24.50 12.25 -24.85
CA PRO A 40 25.81 12.89 -24.96
C PRO A 40 26.96 11.88 -25.02
N LEU A 41 26.84 10.71 -24.39
CA LEU A 41 27.84 9.63 -24.51
C LEU A 41 27.92 9.08 -25.93
N CYS A 42 26.78 8.82 -26.58
CA CYS A 42 26.72 8.38 -27.97
C CYS A 42 27.24 9.45 -28.94
N LEU A 43 26.90 10.72 -28.73
CA LEU A 43 27.45 11.84 -29.51
C LEU A 43 28.97 11.94 -29.33
N ARG A 44 29.46 11.72 -28.12
CA ARG A 44 30.90 11.74 -27.84
C ARG A 44 31.63 10.57 -28.50
N ALA A 45 31.02 9.39 -28.53
CA ALA A 45 31.53 8.22 -29.24
C ALA A 45 31.62 8.45 -30.76
N GLN A 46 30.71 9.24 -31.33
CA GLN A 46 30.76 9.72 -32.72
C GLN A 46 31.74 10.89 -32.95
N VAL A 47 32.54 11.25 -31.94
CA VAL A 47 33.57 12.31 -32.01
C VAL A 47 32.97 13.70 -32.29
N TYR A 48 31.74 13.97 -31.85
CA TYR A 48 31.18 15.33 -31.90
C TYR A 48 31.99 16.29 -30.99
N PRO A 49 32.28 17.53 -31.46
CA PRO A 49 32.92 18.54 -30.62
C PRO A 49 32.05 18.95 -29.44
N TRP A 50 32.68 19.18 -28.27
CA TRP A 50 31.99 19.68 -27.07
C TRP A 50 31.32 21.05 -27.26
N THR A 51 31.82 21.84 -28.21
CA THR A 51 31.31 23.17 -28.56
C THR A 51 30.13 23.13 -29.53
N SER A 52 29.79 21.95 -30.08
CA SER A 52 28.63 21.80 -30.97
C SER A 52 27.34 22.10 -30.21
N THR A 53 26.44 22.84 -30.86
CA THR A 53 25.10 23.15 -30.31
C THR A 53 24.31 21.89 -29.97
N VAL A 54 24.49 20.79 -30.73
CA VAL A 54 23.85 19.49 -30.50
C VAL A 54 24.37 18.82 -29.22
N MET A 55 25.69 18.91 -28.97
CA MET A 55 26.28 18.35 -27.74
C MET A 55 25.82 19.16 -26.51
N GLN A 56 25.83 20.49 -26.61
CA GLN A 56 25.41 21.37 -25.52
C GLN A 56 23.94 21.19 -25.16
N SER A 57 23.05 21.05 -26.17
CA SER A 57 21.63 20.83 -25.92
C SER A 57 21.35 19.46 -25.29
N ALA A 58 22.05 18.41 -25.72
CA ALA A 58 21.93 17.08 -25.12
C ALA A 58 22.40 17.06 -23.65
N ILE A 59 23.50 17.74 -23.33
CA ILE A 59 24.01 17.88 -21.96
C ILE A 59 23.02 18.69 -21.11
N LEU A 60 22.48 19.79 -21.63
CA LEU A 60 21.49 20.60 -20.93
C LEU A 60 20.23 19.79 -20.61
N TYR A 61 19.70 19.06 -21.59
CA TYR A 61 18.54 18.18 -21.42
C TYR A 61 18.78 17.12 -20.33
N ALA A 62 19.90 16.39 -20.41
CA ALA A 62 20.25 15.38 -19.42
C ALA A 62 20.45 15.97 -18.02
N SER A 63 21.04 17.16 -17.93
CA SER A 63 21.24 17.89 -16.67
C SER A 63 19.92 18.32 -16.05
N VAL A 64 18.98 18.85 -16.83
CA VAL A 64 17.64 19.24 -16.36
C VAL A 64 16.88 18.03 -15.83
N LEU A 65 16.86 16.91 -16.56
CA LEU A 65 16.20 15.69 -16.10
C LEU A 65 16.84 15.12 -14.83
N THR A 66 18.17 15.15 -14.74
CA THR A 66 18.89 14.73 -13.53
C THR A 66 18.53 15.61 -12.34
N LEU A 67 18.44 16.93 -12.55
CA LEU A 67 18.02 17.88 -11.52
C LEU A 67 16.59 17.59 -11.07
N LEU A 68 15.64 17.44 -11.99
CA LEU A 68 14.24 17.13 -11.64
C LEU A 68 14.11 15.81 -10.89
N PHE A 69 14.86 14.78 -11.30
CA PHE A 69 14.91 13.51 -10.59
C PHE A 69 15.47 13.65 -9.17
N PHE A 70 16.54 14.42 -8.99
CA PHE A 70 17.10 14.68 -7.67
C PHE A 70 16.16 15.51 -6.79
N LEU A 71 15.48 16.51 -7.37
CA LEU A 71 14.45 17.28 -6.68
C LEU A 71 13.27 16.39 -6.26
N ASP A 72 12.85 15.42 -7.06
CA ASP A 72 11.83 14.44 -6.67
C ASP A 72 12.31 13.56 -5.49
N ILE A 73 13.56 13.09 -5.52
CA ILE A 73 14.16 12.34 -4.40
C ILE A 73 14.18 13.20 -3.14
N MET A 74 14.65 14.44 -3.23
CA MET A 74 14.67 15.37 -2.09
C MET A 74 13.26 15.65 -1.59
N ASN A 75 12.30 15.90 -2.49
CA ASN A 75 10.91 16.14 -2.15
C ASN A 75 10.32 14.94 -1.39
N ARG A 76 10.58 13.71 -1.85
CA ARG A 76 10.18 12.49 -1.14
C ARG A 76 10.87 12.35 0.22
N GLN A 77 12.14 12.68 0.33
CA GLN A 77 12.87 12.58 1.60
C GLN A 77 12.43 13.63 2.62
N VAL A 78 11.99 14.81 2.16
CA VAL A 78 11.40 15.85 3.01
C VAL A 78 9.97 15.46 3.40
N ALA A 79 9.18 14.93 2.48
CA ALA A 79 7.81 14.50 2.73
C ALA A 79 7.72 13.27 3.64
N TYR A 80 8.58 12.28 3.41
CA TYR A 80 8.66 11.04 4.15
C TYR A 80 9.96 11.07 4.97
N SER A 81 9.83 11.48 6.24
CA SER A 81 10.93 11.58 7.21
C SER A 81 11.78 10.29 7.28
N LYS A 82 12.95 10.38 7.93
CA LYS A 82 13.86 9.23 8.08
C LYS A 82 13.13 7.98 8.58
N PRO A 83 13.45 6.78 8.05
CA PRO A 83 12.86 5.53 8.54
C PRO A 83 13.01 5.38 10.05
N ARG A 84 11.92 4.98 10.72
CA ARG A 84 11.91 4.65 12.15
C ARG A 84 12.83 3.44 12.41
N VAL A 85 13.55 3.48 13.53
CA VAL A 85 14.16 2.28 14.12
C VAL A 85 13.08 1.55 14.91
N VAL A 86 12.84 0.29 14.60
CA VAL A 86 11.77 -0.54 15.20
C VAL A 86 12.44 -1.52 16.17
N ASP A 87 12.13 -1.39 17.46
CA ASP A 87 12.48 -2.38 18.47
C ASP A 87 11.26 -3.23 18.80
N LEU A 88 11.28 -4.49 18.33
CA LEU A 88 10.14 -5.39 18.39
C LEU A 88 9.61 -5.63 19.81
N GLY A 89 10.44 -5.51 20.84
CA GLY A 89 10.01 -5.68 22.24
C GLY A 89 9.04 -4.60 22.74
N GLU A 90 9.03 -3.43 22.09
CA GLU A 90 8.16 -2.30 22.43
C GLU A 90 6.96 -2.17 21.48
N GLU A 91 6.90 -2.99 20.44
CA GLU A 91 5.83 -2.91 19.44
C GLU A 91 4.64 -3.79 19.79
N VAL A 92 3.45 -3.23 19.56
CA VAL A 92 2.19 -3.97 19.53
C VAL A 92 1.73 -4.05 18.08
N ILE A 93 1.85 -5.25 17.51
CA ILE A 93 1.60 -5.54 16.10
C ILE A 93 0.21 -6.14 15.93
N VAL A 94 -0.67 -5.42 15.25
CA VAL A 94 -2.01 -5.91 14.88
C VAL A 94 -1.98 -6.46 13.46
N ILE A 95 -2.40 -7.70 13.26
CA ILE A 95 -2.41 -8.39 11.96
C ILE A 95 -3.83 -8.85 11.65
N THR A 96 -4.40 -8.43 10.52
CA THR A 96 -5.68 -8.95 10.05
C THR A 96 -5.51 -10.18 9.16
N GLY A 97 -6.41 -11.16 9.27
CA GLY A 97 -6.32 -12.41 8.49
C GLY A 97 -5.11 -13.26 8.92
N GLY A 98 -4.76 -13.24 10.20
CA GLY A 98 -3.56 -13.87 10.75
C GLY A 98 -3.72 -15.33 11.13
N ALA A 99 -4.89 -15.96 10.93
CA ALA A 99 -5.10 -17.37 11.26
C ALA A 99 -4.72 -18.34 10.13
N SER A 100 -4.34 -17.85 8.95
CA SER A 100 -3.92 -18.71 7.84
C SER A 100 -2.94 -18.02 6.89
N GLY A 101 -2.33 -18.84 6.02
CA GLY A 101 -1.53 -18.37 4.89
C GLY A 101 -0.40 -17.41 5.28
N LEU A 102 -0.28 -16.30 4.55
CA LEU A 102 0.76 -15.30 4.80
C LEU A 102 0.62 -14.62 6.17
N GLY A 103 -0.62 -14.36 6.62
CA GLY A 103 -0.86 -13.68 7.89
C GLY A 103 -0.36 -14.50 9.08
N LEU A 104 -0.59 -15.82 9.05
CA LEU A 104 -0.11 -16.75 10.08
C LEU A 104 1.41 -16.77 10.15
N LEU A 105 2.09 -16.94 9.02
CA LEU A 105 3.56 -16.94 8.96
C LEU A 105 4.15 -15.63 9.50
N VAL A 106 3.53 -14.49 9.17
CA VAL A 106 3.96 -13.18 9.67
C VAL A 106 3.74 -13.08 11.18
N ALA A 107 2.58 -13.52 11.68
CA ALA A 107 2.28 -13.52 13.11
C ALA A 107 3.25 -14.39 13.92
N GLU A 108 3.53 -15.61 13.45
CA GLU A 108 4.48 -16.52 14.07
C GLU A 108 5.89 -15.95 14.11
N VAL A 109 6.39 -15.42 12.99
CA VAL A 109 7.74 -14.87 12.90
C VAL A 109 7.91 -13.69 13.86
N TYR A 110 6.92 -12.79 13.96
CA TYR A 110 7.01 -11.66 14.89
C TYR A 110 6.84 -12.09 16.34
N GLY A 111 5.94 -13.03 16.64
CA GLY A 111 5.81 -13.61 17.97
C GLY A 111 7.08 -14.30 18.45
N MET A 112 7.72 -15.10 17.59
CA MET A 112 9.01 -15.75 17.86
C MET A 112 10.16 -14.77 18.10
N ARG A 113 10.07 -13.56 17.53
CA ARG A 113 11.06 -12.48 17.71
C ARG A 113 10.79 -11.63 18.96
N GLY A 114 9.78 -11.98 19.76
CA GLY A 114 9.46 -11.31 21.01
C GLY A 114 8.57 -10.09 20.87
N ALA A 115 7.94 -9.88 19.70
CA ALA A 115 6.93 -8.84 19.56
C ALA A 115 5.60 -9.25 20.20
N THR A 116 4.84 -8.28 20.65
CA THR A 116 3.45 -8.51 21.08
C THR A 116 2.56 -8.48 19.85
N VAL A 117 1.96 -9.62 19.50
CA VAL A 117 1.16 -9.75 18.27
C VAL A 117 -0.31 -9.98 18.60
N ALA A 118 -1.18 -9.15 18.04
CA ALA A 118 -2.63 -9.30 18.07
C ALA A 118 -3.14 -9.72 16.68
N VAL A 119 -3.74 -10.89 16.58
CA VAL A 119 -4.33 -11.40 15.33
C VAL A 119 -5.83 -11.15 15.33
N LEU A 120 -6.36 -10.52 14.27
CA LEU A 120 -7.79 -10.39 14.02
C LEU A 120 -8.16 -11.36 12.89
N ASP A 121 -8.97 -12.36 13.20
CA ASP A 121 -9.44 -13.32 12.21
C ASP A 121 -10.84 -13.84 12.57
N VAL A 122 -11.58 -14.33 11.58
CA VAL A 122 -12.86 -15.02 11.80
C VAL A 122 -12.66 -16.45 12.29
N MET A 123 -11.51 -17.04 11.96
CA MET A 123 -11.10 -18.36 12.42
C MET A 123 -10.40 -18.28 13.77
N GLU A 124 -10.58 -19.32 14.58
CA GLU A 124 -9.78 -19.50 15.78
C GLU A 124 -8.46 -20.19 15.40
N LEU A 125 -7.37 -19.70 15.96
CA LEU A 125 -6.05 -20.33 15.82
C LEU A 125 -5.99 -21.45 16.86
N GLU A 126 -5.53 -22.65 16.47
CA GLU A 126 -5.34 -23.72 17.45
C GLU A 126 -4.32 -23.26 18.50
N ALA A 127 -4.78 -23.15 19.75
CA ALA A 127 -4.00 -22.60 20.84
C ALA A 127 -2.81 -23.53 21.15
N GLY A 128 -1.60 -23.14 20.72
CA GLY A 128 -0.39 -23.89 21.06
C GLY A 128 0.91 -23.49 20.36
N GLU A 129 0.86 -22.88 19.17
CA GLU A 129 2.06 -22.85 18.31
C GLU A 129 2.88 -21.54 18.35
N ALA A 130 2.32 -20.41 18.77
CA ALA A 130 3.01 -19.12 18.71
C ALA A 130 3.07 -18.39 20.06
N ARG A 131 4.23 -18.43 20.73
CA ARG A 131 4.53 -17.57 21.89
C ARG A 131 4.41 -16.10 21.47
N GLY A 132 3.73 -15.27 22.29
CA GLY A 132 3.58 -13.83 22.04
C GLY A 132 2.44 -13.43 21.10
N VAL A 133 1.63 -14.38 20.63
CA VAL A 133 0.47 -14.11 19.76
C VAL A 133 -0.83 -14.27 20.54
N THR A 134 -1.68 -13.23 20.51
CA THR A 134 -3.04 -13.24 21.05
C THR A 134 -4.04 -13.12 19.92
N VAL A 135 -5.04 -13.99 19.88
CA VAL A 135 -5.99 -14.09 18.78
C VAL A 135 -7.34 -13.54 19.21
N TYR A 136 -7.88 -12.62 18.41
CA TYR A 136 -9.16 -11.98 18.59
C TYR A 136 -10.08 -12.38 17.45
N LYS A 137 -11.18 -13.06 17.80
CA LYS A 137 -12.22 -13.41 16.84
C LYS A 137 -12.93 -12.15 16.35
N CYS A 138 -12.72 -11.79 15.10
CA CYS A 138 -13.21 -10.54 14.51
C CYS A 138 -13.44 -10.71 13.01
N ASP A 139 -14.67 -10.42 12.55
CA ASP A 139 -14.87 -10.14 11.12
C ASP A 139 -14.46 -8.69 10.83
N VAL A 140 -13.36 -8.53 10.09
CA VAL A 140 -12.84 -7.21 9.73
C VAL A 140 -13.72 -6.47 8.71
N GLY A 141 -14.68 -7.16 8.07
CA GLY A 141 -15.71 -6.54 7.25
C GLY A 141 -16.80 -5.86 8.07
N ASP A 142 -16.83 -6.05 9.39
CA ASP A 142 -17.78 -5.42 10.32
C ASP A 142 -17.08 -4.34 11.16
N ALA A 143 -17.41 -3.09 10.87
CA ALA A 143 -16.82 -1.94 11.55
C ALA A 143 -17.05 -1.93 13.08
N ALA A 144 -18.18 -2.45 13.55
CA ALA A 144 -18.49 -2.48 14.99
C ALA A 144 -17.65 -3.53 15.72
N GLN A 145 -17.43 -4.68 15.09
CA GLN A 145 -16.52 -5.71 15.62
C GLN A 145 -15.09 -5.20 15.70
N VAL A 146 -14.59 -4.57 14.63
CA VAL A 146 -13.24 -3.98 14.59
C VAL A 146 -13.06 -2.96 15.71
N ALA A 147 -14.02 -2.04 15.89
CA ALA A 147 -13.94 -1.04 16.96
C ALA A 147 -13.93 -1.66 18.36
N LYS A 148 -14.76 -2.69 18.60
CA LYS A 148 -14.82 -3.40 19.88
C LYS A 148 -13.51 -4.11 20.19
N VAL A 149 -12.96 -4.82 19.21
CA VAL A 149 -11.71 -5.58 19.36
C VAL A 149 -10.51 -4.64 19.47
N ALA A 150 -10.49 -3.52 18.74
CA ALA A 150 -9.44 -2.50 18.90
C ALA A 150 -9.37 -1.95 20.32
N ALA A 151 -10.52 -1.62 20.91
CA ALA A 151 -10.58 -1.18 22.32
C ALA A 151 -10.19 -2.29 23.31
N GLN A 152 -10.39 -3.56 22.95
CA GLN A 152 -9.95 -4.68 23.77
C GLN A 152 -8.42 -4.84 23.71
N ILE A 153 -7.84 -4.81 22.51
CA ILE A 153 -6.39 -4.87 22.27
C ILE A 153 -5.68 -3.73 23.02
N GLU A 154 -6.18 -2.51 22.92
CA GLU A 154 -5.57 -1.36 23.59
C GLU A 154 -5.53 -1.51 25.11
N ARG A 155 -6.54 -2.17 25.71
CA ARG A 155 -6.58 -2.45 27.15
C ARG A 155 -5.69 -3.60 27.58
N GLU A 156 -5.57 -4.64 26.74
CA GLU A 156 -4.88 -5.89 27.11
C GLU A 156 -3.39 -5.85 26.76
N LEU A 157 -3.05 -5.27 25.61
CA LEU A 157 -1.71 -5.30 25.01
C LEU A 157 -1.06 -3.91 24.93
N GLY A 158 -1.85 -2.84 25.10
CA GLY A 158 -1.40 -1.46 24.92
C GLY A 158 -1.69 -0.89 23.54
N THR A 159 -1.34 0.36 23.31
CA THR A 159 -1.64 1.07 22.05
C THR A 159 -0.92 0.41 20.87
N PRO A 160 -1.66 -0.06 19.84
CA PRO A 160 -1.05 -0.61 18.64
C PRO A 160 -0.14 0.37 17.91
N THR A 161 1.06 -0.09 17.57
CA THR A 161 2.09 0.71 16.90
C THR A 161 2.29 0.27 15.46
N ILE A 162 2.04 -1.00 15.15
CA ILE A 162 2.12 -1.55 13.80
C ILE A 162 0.77 -2.17 13.44
N LEU A 163 0.20 -1.76 12.31
CA LEU A 163 -1.01 -2.35 11.74
C LEU A 163 -0.67 -3.00 10.40
N ILE A 164 -0.87 -4.31 10.28
CA ILE A 164 -0.72 -5.08 9.06
C ILE A 164 -2.11 -5.47 8.56
N ASN A 165 -2.61 -4.70 7.58
CA ASN A 165 -3.82 -5.01 6.86
C ASN A 165 -3.52 -6.10 5.81
N ASN A 166 -3.80 -7.35 6.17
CA ASN A 166 -3.53 -8.53 5.35
C ASN A 166 -4.80 -9.29 4.94
N ALA A 167 -5.86 -9.26 5.75
CA ALA A 167 -7.09 -9.98 5.49
C ALA A 167 -7.60 -9.77 4.05
N GLY A 168 -8.00 -10.88 3.42
CA GLY A 168 -8.62 -10.82 2.11
C GLY A 168 -9.32 -12.11 1.71
N VAL A 169 -10.33 -11.96 0.87
CA VAL A 169 -11.12 -13.05 0.28
C VAL A 169 -11.05 -12.98 -1.24
N VAL A 170 -11.14 -14.14 -1.88
CA VAL A 170 -11.12 -14.29 -3.33
C VAL A 170 -12.27 -15.21 -3.73
N ASN A 171 -13.13 -14.77 -4.65
CA ASN A 171 -14.26 -15.57 -5.15
C ASN A 171 -13.85 -16.46 -6.33
N GLY A 172 -13.03 -15.95 -7.27
CA GLY A 172 -12.48 -16.73 -8.38
C GLY A 172 -13.50 -17.18 -9.44
N SER A 173 -14.57 -16.40 -9.65
CA SER A 173 -15.67 -16.72 -10.56
C SER A 173 -15.81 -15.68 -11.67
N ALA A 174 -16.37 -16.07 -12.82
CA ALA A 174 -16.64 -15.10 -13.88
C ALA A 174 -17.62 -14.03 -13.37
N LEU A 175 -17.47 -12.79 -13.82
CA LEU A 175 -18.27 -11.66 -13.31
C LEU A 175 -19.78 -11.92 -13.45
N ILE A 176 -20.19 -12.55 -14.55
CA ILE A 176 -21.60 -12.88 -14.82
C ILE A 176 -22.18 -13.93 -13.86
N ASP A 177 -21.32 -14.79 -13.31
CA ASP A 177 -21.69 -15.88 -12.40
C ASP A 177 -21.49 -15.49 -10.93
N THR A 178 -20.85 -14.36 -10.66
CA THR A 178 -20.56 -13.90 -9.29
C THR A 178 -21.79 -13.19 -8.73
N SER A 179 -22.25 -13.62 -7.56
CA SER A 179 -23.40 -13.01 -6.91
C SER A 179 -23.06 -11.61 -6.37
N ILE A 180 -24.07 -10.75 -6.23
CA ILE A 180 -23.86 -9.40 -5.67
C ILE A 180 -23.34 -9.47 -4.23
N GLU A 181 -23.80 -10.46 -3.46
CA GLU A 181 -23.37 -10.69 -2.08
C GLU A 181 -21.89 -11.08 -2.02
N GLN A 182 -21.41 -11.90 -2.95
CA GLN A 182 -19.99 -12.26 -3.07
C GLN A 182 -19.13 -11.05 -3.41
N ILE A 183 -19.59 -10.19 -4.34
CA ILE A 183 -18.91 -8.94 -4.70
C ILE A 183 -18.87 -8.00 -3.48
N GLN A 184 -20.00 -7.81 -2.80
CA GLN A 184 -20.09 -6.98 -1.60
C GLN A 184 -19.16 -7.48 -0.50
N ARG A 185 -19.13 -8.80 -0.25
CA ARG A 185 -18.20 -9.39 0.72
C ARG A 185 -16.74 -9.13 0.34
N SER A 186 -16.39 -9.29 -0.92
CA SER A 186 -15.04 -9.02 -1.45
C SER A 186 -14.63 -7.57 -1.18
N ILE A 187 -15.50 -6.61 -1.50
CA ILE A 187 -15.24 -5.19 -1.24
C ILE A 187 -15.20 -4.87 0.25
N SER A 188 -16.11 -5.43 1.04
CA SER A 188 -16.15 -5.20 2.50
C SER A 188 -14.89 -5.68 3.20
N VAL A 189 -14.45 -6.90 2.91
CA VAL A 189 -13.26 -7.48 3.56
C VAL A 189 -11.97 -6.95 2.97
N ASN A 190 -11.86 -6.85 1.64
CA ASN A 190 -10.59 -6.48 1.02
C ASN A 190 -10.36 -4.97 1.06
N LEU A 191 -11.39 -4.13 0.94
CA LEU A 191 -11.23 -2.67 0.84
C LEU A 191 -11.75 -1.95 2.09
N LEU A 192 -13.03 -2.13 2.45
CA LEU A 192 -13.63 -1.37 3.55
C LEU A 192 -12.99 -1.68 4.91
N ALA A 193 -12.57 -2.92 5.13
CA ALA A 193 -11.85 -3.32 6.33
C ALA A 193 -10.63 -2.42 6.62
N HIS A 194 -9.91 -1.97 5.59
CA HIS A 194 -8.77 -1.07 5.77
C HIS A 194 -9.20 0.29 6.33
N PHE A 195 -10.35 0.81 5.92
CA PHE A 195 -10.89 2.04 6.51
C PHE A 195 -11.30 1.83 7.96
N TYR A 196 -11.87 0.67 8.28
CA TYR A 196 -12.30 0.35 9.65
C TYR A 196 -11.11 0.20 10.59
N THR A 197 -10.07 -0.52 10.18
CA THR A 197 -8.84 -0.68 10.96
C THR A 197 -8.08 0.64 11.07
N LEU A 198 -7.96 1.42 10.00
CA LEU A 198 -7.38 2.76 10.05
C LEU A 198 -8.13 3.64 11.05
N LYS A 199 -9.46 3.73 10.98
CA LYS A 199 -10.25 4.51 11.93
C LYS A 199 -10.09 4.05 13.38
N ALA A 200 -9.88 2.76 13.60
CA ALA A 200 -9.74 2.18 14.94
C ALA A 200 -8.34 2.41 15.53
N PHE A 201 -7.27 2.21 14.74
CA PHE A 201 -5.90 2.16 15.26
C PHE A 201 -5.08 3.43 14.97
N LEU A 202 -5.35 4.13 13.85
CA LEU A 202 -4.59 5.33 13.45
C LEU A 202 -4.61 6.46 14.50
N PRO A 203 -5.74 6.77 15.17
CA PRO A 203 -5.75 7.83 16.19
C PRO A 203 -4.79 7.57 17.35
N GLY A 204 -4.63 6.30 17.76
CA GLY A 204 -3.67 5.89 18.79
C GLY A 204 -2.22 6.11 18.35
N MET A 205 -1.89 5.71 17.12
CA MET A 205 -0.57 5.89 16.52
C MET A 205 -0.19 7.39 16.37
N ILE A 206 -1.15 8.22 15.95
CA ILE A 206 -0.94 9.68 15.85
C ILE A 206 -0.66 10.28 17.22
N ARG A 207 -1.44 9.91 18.26
CA ARG A 207 -1.22 10.41 19.64
C ARG A 207 0.12 9.96 20.22
N ALA A 208 0.54 8.73 19.93
CA ALA A 208 1.86 8.22 20.32
C ALA A 208 3.01 8.90 19.54
N GLY A 209 2.71 9.68 18.51
CA GLY A 209 3.70 10.32 17.64
C GLY A 209 4.45 9.34 16.75
N HIS A 210 4.01 8.08 16.70
CA HIS A 210 4.69 7.04 15.96
C HIS A 210 3.76 5.88 15.59
N GLY A 211 3.94 5.32 14.39
CA GLY A 211 3.25 4.12 13.97
C GLY A 211 3.71 3.65 12.60
N THR A 212 3.34 2.44 12.22
CA THR A 212 3.62 1.87 10.90
C THR A 212 2.40 1.12 10.40
N ILE A 213 1.94 1.48 9.20
CA ILE A 213 0.81 0.82 8.55
C ILE A 213 1.33 0.08 7.33
N VAL A 214 1.09 -1.22 7.30
CA VAL A 214 1.45 -2.11 6.21
C VAL A 214 0.16 -2.59 5.55
N THR A 215 0.02 -2.30 4.26
CA THR A 215 -1.12 -2.76 3.46
C THR A 215 -0.66 -3.84 2.49
N VAL A 216 -1.17 -5.06 2.67
CA VAL A 216 -0.88 -6.19 1.77
C VAL A 216 -1.83 -6.12 0.57
N SER A 217 -1.27 -5.70 -0.57
CA SER A 217 -1.98 -5.66 -1.84
C SER A 217 -1.52 -6.79 -2.78
N SER A 218 -1.99 -6.77 -4.03
CA SER A 218 -1.68 -7.75 -5.07
C SER A 218 -1.38 -7.06 -6.39
N VAL A 219 -0.52 -7.68 -7.22
CA VAL A 219 -0.26 -7.26 -8.61
C VAL A 219 -1.54 -7.21 -9.45
N ILE A 220 -2.51 -8.05 -9.11
CA ILE A 220 -3.81 -8.11 -9.78
C ILE A 220 -4.62 -6.81 -9.59
N GLY A 221 -4.33 -6.03 -8.54
CA GLY A 221 -4.89 -4.69 -8.36
C GLY A 221 -4.35 -3.66 -9.37
N ILE A 222 -3.30 -3.98 -10.14
CA ILE A 222 -2.72 -3.09 -11.15
C ILE A 222 -3.09 -3.58 -12.57
N THR A 223 -3.03 -4.89 -12.81
CA THR A 223 -3.21 -5.46 -14.16
C THR A 223 -4.65 -5.87 -14.45
N GLY A 224 -5.44 -6.19 -13.42
CA GLY A 224 -6.68 -6.94 -13.58
C GLY A 224 -6.43 -8.40 -14.01
N ALA A 225 -7.43 -9.26 -13.82
CA ALA A 225 -7.43 -10.63 -14.30
C ALA A 225 -8.88 -11.13 -14.50
N ALA A 226 -9.09 -11.99 -15.50
CA ALA A 226 -10.38 -12.65 -15.69
C ALA A 226 -10.74 -13.48 -14.45
N GLN A 227 -12.05 -13.54 -14.14
CA GLN A 227 -12.61 -14.23 -12.96
C GLN A 227 -12.19 -13.64 -11.59
N LEU A 228 -11.54 -12.48 -11.59
CA LEU A 228 -11.07 -11.79 -10.38
C LEU A 228 -11.43 -10.30 -10.40
N THR A 229 -12.51 -9.93 -11.10
CA THR A 229 -12.88 -8.53 -11.31
C THR A 229 -13.13 -7.79 -10.00
N ASP A 230 -13.89 -8.40 -9.08
CA ASP A 230 -14.19 -7.87 -7.76
C ASP A 230 -12.93 -7.76 -6.89
N TYR A 231 -12.09 -8.80 -6.91
CA TYR A 231 -10.82 -8.83 -6.19
C TYR A 231 -9.85 -7.75 -6.71
N ALA A 232 -9.67 -7.67 -8.03
CA ALA A 232 -8.82 -6.68 -8.68
C ALA A 232 -9.27 -5.25 -8.34
N ALA A 233 -10.57 -4.98 -8.44
CA ALA A 233 -11.14 -3.68 -8.06
C ALA A 233 -10.85 -3.34 -6.59
N SER A 234 -11.04 -4.31 -5.68
CA SER A 234 -10.76 -4.10 -4.25
C SER A 234 -9.28 -3.81 -3.98
N LYS A 235 -8.35 -4.54 -4.61
CA LYS A 235 -6.89 -4.36 -4.43
C LYS A 235 -6.35 -3.12 -5.11
N ALA A 236 -6.96 -2.66 -6.21
CA ALA A 236 -6.65 -1.37 -6.82
C ALA A 236 -6.91 -0.21 -5.85
N GLY A 237 -8.02 -0.30 -5.08
CA GLY A 237 -8.40 0.68 -4.07
C GLY A 237 -7.35 0.87 -2.96
N HIS A 238 -6.55 -0.15 -2.65
CA HIS A 238 -5.52 -0.07 -1.61
C HIS A 238 -4.54 1.08 -1.83
N ALA A 239 -4.15 1.34 -3.08
CA ALA A 239 -3.21 2.40 -3.40
C ALA A 239 -3.80 3.79 -3.09
N ALA A 240 -5.09 4.00 -3.38
CA ALA A 240 -5.79 5.23 -3.08
C ALA A 240 -6.00 5.42 -1.57
N VAL A 241 -6.39 4.36 -0.85
CA VAL A 241 -6.54 4.40 0.62
C VAL A 241 -5.22 4.76 1.29
N ARG A 242 -4.14 4.09 0.87
CA ARG A 242 -2.79 4.39 1.38
C ARG A 242 -2.40 5.84 1.10
N GLY A 243 -2.53 6.29 -0.15
CA GLY A 243 -2.16 7.65 -0.53
C GLY A 243 -2.94 8.72 0.24
N GLY A 244 -4.24 8.48 0.50
CA GLY A 244 -5.07 9.36 1.32
C GLY A 244 -4.61 9.38 2.79
N ALA A 245 -4.40 8.21 3.40
CA ALA A 245 -3.92 8.12 4.78
C ALA A 245 -2.51 8.71 4.95
N ASP A 246 -1.61 8.51 3.98
CA ASP A 246 -0.27 9.09 3.97
C ASP A 246 -0.37 10.63 3.92
N ALA A 247 -1.25 11.20 3.09
CA ALA A 247 -1.46 12.64 3.03
C ALA A 247 -1.98 13.18 4.37
N GLU A 248 -3.01 12.57 4.95
CA GLU A 248 -3.61 13.00 6.21
C GLU A 248 -2.64 12.91 7.40
N SER A 249 -1.82 11.86 7.47
CA SER A 249 -0.86 11.67 8.55
C SER A 249 0.29 12.69 8.53
N VAL A 250 0.75 13.10 7.33
CA VAL A 250 1.73 14.19 7.17
C VAL A 250 1.15 15.53 7.65
N PHE A 251 -0.12 15.81 7.36
CA PHE A 251 -0.79 17.02 7.86
C PHE A 251 -1.06 16.99 9.37
N GLY A 252 -1.44 15.83 9.91
CA GLY A 252 -1.67 15.64 11.34
C GLY A 252 -0.41 15.84 12.21
N ALA A 253 0.76 15.44 11.69
CA ALA A 253 2.04 15.65 12.38
C ALA A 253 2.52 17.12 12.34
N GLY A 254 2.04 17.92 11.38
CA GLY A 254 2.40 19.34 11.22
C GLY A 254 1.81 20.30 12.27
N GLY A 255 0.87 19.83 13.11
CA GLY A 255 0.23 20.64 14.16
C GLY A 255 0.95 20.62 15.52
N GLY A 256 2.01 19.82 15.69
CA GLY A 256 2.65 19.56 16.99
C GLY A 256 4.05 20.14 17.17
N ALA A 257 4.58 20.92 16.22
CA ALA A 257 5.87 21.59 16.37
C ALA A 257 5.70 22.93 17.11
N GLY A 258 5.40 22.87 18.41
CA GLY A 258 5.21 24.07 19.21
C GLY A 258 4.96 23.79 20.69
N GLY A 259 6.04 23.49 21.42
CA GLY A 259 6.11 23.68 22.87
C GLY A 259 5.70 22.48 23.73
N CYS A 260 6.70 21.70 24.14
CA CYS A 260 6.75 21.13 25.49
C CYS A 260 8.15 21.37 26.03
N GLY A 261 8.40 22.62 26.40
CA GLY A 261 9.33 22.97 27.49
C GLY A 261 8.49 23.22 28.74
N GLU A 262 9.06 22.90 29.90
CA GLU A 262 8.51 23.06 31.26
C GLU A 262 7.24 22.22 31.54
N GLY A 263 7.13 21.47 32.63
CA GLY A 263 7.73 21.60 33.94
C GLY A 263 6.62 21.24 34.94
N ASP A 264 6.98 20.44 35.93
CA ASP A 264 6.36 20.34 37.26
C ASP A 264 4.95 19.71 37.45
N TYR A 265 5.00 18.73 38.38
CA TYR A 265 3.96 18.05 39.17
C TYR A 265 3.28 16.80 38.59
#